data_AF-A0A6A5VWY7-F1
#
_entry.id   AF-A0A6A5VWY7-F1
#
_cell.length_a   1.000
_cell.length_b   1.000
_cell.length_c   1.000
_cell.angle_alpha   90.00
_cell.angle_beta   90.00
_cell.angle_gamma   90.00
#
_symmetry.space_group_name_H-M   'P 1'
#
loop_
_entity.id
_entity.type
_entity.pdbx_description
1 polymer ?
#
loop_
_entity_poly.entity_id
_entity_poly.type
_entity_poly.pdbx_seq_one_letter_code
_entity_poly.pdbx_strand_id
1 'polypeptide(L)'
;MKAKLRERIDVDTYALYERAEACHANGMENLPVFATAVILGNMAGLKKEGLGGMTGFASLFLGLRVLYTVAYLTTTTRAPTLLRSGLWFTGTILCFRTIVKAAKSLGGSS
;
A
#
# COMPACT_ATOMS: atom_id res chain seq x y z
N MET A 1 12.97 -0.86 24.64
CA MET A 1 12.52 -2.20 24.17
C MET A 1 13.48 -2.78 23.14
N LYS A 2 13.84 -2.06 22.05
CA LYS A 2 14.75 -2.52 20.98
C LYS A 2 16.14 -2.99 21.45
N ALA A 3 16.79 -2.23 22.33
CA ALA A 3 18.11 -2.58 22.88
C ALA A 3 18.12 -3.96 23.60
N LYS A 4 17.07 -4.25 24.39
CA LYS A 4 16.90 -5.54 25.08
C LYS A 4 16.54 -6.70 24.14
N LEU A 5 16.08 -6.41 22.93
CA LEU A 5 15.74 -7.43 21.92
C LEU A 5 17.00 -7.84 21.15
N ARG A 6 17.82 -6.86 20.74
CA ARG A 6 19.11 -7.09 20.06
C ARG A 6 20.07 -7.98 20.85
N GLU A 7 20.02 -7.92 22.18
CA GLU A 7 20.82 -8.76 23.07
C GLU A 7 20.33 -10.23 23.16
N ARG A 8 19.10 -10.53 22.71
CA ARG A 8 18.46 -11.85 22.90
C ARG A 8 18.24 -12.65 21.62
N ILE A 9 18.37 -12.04 20.44
CA ILE A 9 18.16 -12.71 19.15
C ILE A 9 19.38 -12.55 18.27
N ASP A 10 19.56 -13.46 17.32
CA ASP A 10 20.64 -13.37 16.35
C ASP A 10 20.52 -12.12 15.47
N VAL A 11 21.63 -11.73 14.84
CA VAL A 11 21.73 -10.50 14.06
C VAL A 11 20.80 -10.49 12.84
N ASP A 12 20.61 -11.64 12.19
CA ASP A 12 19.80 -11.76 10.98
C ASP A 12 18.30 -11.68 11.30
N THR A 13 17.88 -12.29 12.40
CA THR A 13 16.52 -12.21 12.95
C THR A 13 16.21 -10.79 13.42
N TYR A 14 17.16 -10.10 14.06
CA TYR A 14 17.00 -8.70 14.42
C TYR A 14 16.86 -7.80 13.19
N ALA A 15 17.67 -8.03 12.15
CA ALA A 15 17.59 -7.28 10.90
C ALA A 15 16.25 -7.54 10.16
N LEU A 16 15.74 -8.77 10.19
CA LEU A 16 14.41 -9.08 9.65
C LEU A 16 13.31 -8.35 10.43
N TYR A 17 13.40 -8.31 11.76
CA TYR A 17 12.47 -7.56 12.61
C TYR A 17 12.44 -6.08 12.24
N GLU A 18 13.60 -5.44 12.09
CA GLU A 18 13.68 -4.02 11.70
C GLU A 18 13.07 -3.78 10.31
N ARG A 19 13.32 -4.69 9.34
CA ARG A 19 12.67 -4.62 8.02
C ARG A 19 11.14 -4.77 8.12
N ALA A 20 10.65 -5.67 8.96
CA ALA A 20 9.22 -5.90 9.14
C ALA A 20 8.54 -4.70 9.81
N GLU A 21 9.16 -4.11 10.83
CA GLU A 21 8.67 -2.91 11.50
C GLU A 21 8.59 -1.73 10.53
N ALA A 22 9.65 -1.49 9.75
CA ALA A 22 9.67 -0.44 8.73
C ALA A 22 8.62 -0.67 7.63
N CYS A 23 8.45 -1.91 7.17
CA CYS A 23 7.42 -2.28 6.21
C CYS A 23 6.00 -2.03 6.75
N HIS A 24 5.77 -2.35 8.03
CA HIS A 24 4.50 -2.12 8.69
C HIS A 24 4.20 -0.63 8.84
N ALA A 25 5.16 0.17 9.29
CA ALA A 25 5.02 1.62 9.37
C ALA A 25 4.64 2.23 8.02
N ASN A 26 5.29 1.81 6.92
CA ASN A 26 4.92 2.24 5.56
C ASN A 26 3.49 1.84 5.18
N GLY A 27 3.02 0.67 5.64
CA GLY A 27 1.63 0.25 5.48
C GLY A 27 0.65 1.19 6.15
N MET A 28 0.97 1.59 7.39
CA MET A 28 0.14 2.53 8.15
C MET A 28 0.10 3.92 7.53
N GLU A 29 1.18 4.38 6.90
CA GLU A 29 1.21 5.66 6.16
C GLU A 29 0.33 5.64 4.90
N ASN A 30 0.23 4.49 4.22
CA ASN A 30 -0.55 4.35 2.97
C ASN A 30 -2.04 4.07 3.22
N LEU A 31 -2.37 3.46 4.36
CA LEU A 31 -3.72 3.01 4.69
C LEU A 31 -4.77 4.14 4.61
N PRO A 32 -4.54 5.35 5.13
CA PRO A 32 -5.51 6.44 5.04
C PRO A 32 -5.88 6.78 3.59
N VAL A 33 -4.89 6.88 2.70
CA VAL A 33 -5.10 7.24 1.29
C VAL A 33 -5.93 6.17 0.58
N PHE A 34 -5.66 4.89 0.84
CA PHE A 34 -6.45 3.78 0.34
C PHE A 34 -7.89 3.80 0.87
N ALA A 35 -8.05 3.98 2.19
CA ALA A 35 -9.37 4.04 2.83
C ALA A 35 -10.21 5.19 2.26
N THR A 36 -9.62 6.38 2.09
CA THR A 36 -10.27 7.52 1.45
C THR A 36 -10.74 7.19 0.03
N ALA A 37 -9.88 6.56 -0.79
CA ALA A 37 -10.25 6.17 -2.15
C ALA A 37 -11.41 5.17 -2.18
N VAL A 38 -11.42 4.19 -1.26
CA VAL A 38 -12.52 3.20 -1.14
C VAL A 38 -13.82 3.89 -0.72
N ILE A 39 -13.78 4.73 0.31
CA ILE A 39 -14.96 5.42 0.84
C ILE A 39 -15.55 6.33 -0.24
N LEU A 40 -14.75 7.23 -0.81
CA LEU A 40 -15.21 8.16 -1.83
C LEU A 40 -15.71 7.45 -3.09
N GLY A 41 -15.02 6.40 -3.54
CA GLY A 41 -15.45 5.64 -4.72
C GLY A 41 -16.79 4.94 -4.51
N ASN A 42 -17.06 4.41 -3.31
CA ASN A 42 -18.36 3.83 -2.98
C ASN A 42 -19.45 4.90 -2.83
N MET A 43 -19.17 6.02 -2.17
CA MET A 43 -20.10 7.14 -2.02
C MET A 43 -20.50 7.75 -3.38
N ALA A 44 -19.55 7.84 -4.31
CA ALA A 44 -19.77 8.32 -5.67
C ALA A 44 -20.52 7.32 -6.57
N GLY A 45 -20.85 6.12 -6.07
CA GLY A 45 -21.54 5.10 -6.87
C GLY A 45 -20.71 4.55 -8.03
N LEU A 46 -19.36 4.58 -7.94
CA LEU A 46 -18.51 4.03 -8.99
C LEU A 46 -18.81 2.54 -9.21
N LYS A 47 -18.67 2.08 -10.46
CA LYS A 47 -18.90 0.68 -10.83
C LYS A 47 -18.17 -0.26 -9.88
N LYS A 48 -18.92 -1.20 -9.27
CA LYS A 48 -18.37 -2.16 -8.30
C LYS A 48 -17.54 -3.26 -8.98
N GLU A 49 -18.09 -3.87 -10.03
CA GLU A 49 -17.56 -5.10 -10.62
C GLU A 49 -16.54 -4.87 -11.75
N GLY A 50 -15.70 -5.89 -11.96
CA GLY A 50 -14.68 -5.95 -13.01
C GLY A 50 -13.35 -5.29 -12.65
N LEU A 51 -12.33 -5.51 -13.48
CA LEU A 51 -10.97 -4.99 -13.28
C LEU A 51 -10.90 -3.45 -13.22
N GLY A 52 -11.82 -2.78 -13.93
CA GLY A 52 -11.94 -1.32 -13.92
C GLY A 52 -12.80 -0.75 -12.79
N GLY A 53 -13.49 -1.60 -12.03
CA GLY A 53 -14.38 -1.22 -10.93
C GLY A 53 -13.68 -1.15 -9.57
N MET A 54 -14.46 -0.88 -8.53
CA MET A 54 -13.98 -0.77 -7.15
C MET A 54 -13.35 -2.07 -6.64
N THR A 55 -13.93 -3.23 -6.98
CA THR A 55 -13.35 -4.54 -6.62
C THR A 55 -12.00 -4.75 -7.31
N GLY A 56 -11.90 -4.42 -8.60
CA GLY A 56 -10.63 -4.50 -9.34
C GLY A 56 -9.55 -3.59 -8.75
N PHE A 57 -9.91 -2.35 -8.40
CA PHE A 57 -9.03 -1.41 -7.71
C PHE A 57 -8.53 -1.96 -6.37
N ALA A 58 -9.42 -2.42 -5.50
CA ALA A 58 -9.07 -2.95 -4.19
C ALA A 58 -8.15 -4.18 -4.31
N SER A 59 -8.49 -5.11 -5.21
CA SER A 59 -7.67 -6.31 -5.46
C SER A 59 -6.28 -5.96 -6.00
N LEU A 60 -6.17 -5.03 -6.96
CA LEU A 60 -4.87 -4.59 -7.47
C LEU A 60 -4.04 -3.92 -6.37
N PHE A 61 -4.64 -3.02 -5.60
CA PHE A 61 -3.93 -2.32 -4.53
C PHE A 61 -3.42 -3.31 -3.48
N LEU A 62 -4.27 -4.21 -3.01
CA LEU A 62 -3.88 -5.24 -2.04
C LEU A 62 -2.81 -6.17 -2.62
N GLY A 63 -2.93 -6.59 -3.88
CA GLY A 63 -1.90 -7.38 -4.56
C GLY A 63 -0.54 -6.66 -4.60
N LEU A 64 -0.53 -5.37 -4.93
CA LEU A 64 0.70 -4.55 -4.89
C LEU A 64 1.26 -4.44 -3.46
N ARG A 65 0.42 -4.36 -2.44
CA ARG A 65 0.87 -4.34 -1.03
C ARG A 65 1.46 -5.67 -0.60
N VAL A 66 0.91 -6.81 -1.02
CA VAL A 66 1.49 -8.13 -0.76
C VAL A 66 2.85 -8.23 -1.45
N LEU A 67 2.93 -7.88 -2.74
CA LEU A 67 4.19 -7.93 -3.48
C LEU A 67 5.25 -7.00 -2.87
N TYR A 68 4.87 -5.79 -2.46
CA TYR A 68 5.74 -4.86 -1.74
C TYR A 68 6.24 -5.46 -0.44
N THR A 69 5.35 -6.07 0.36
CA THR A 69 5.71 -6.67 1.66
C THR A 69 6.70 -7.82 1.47
N VAL A 70 6.43 -8.73 0.53
CA VAL A 70 7.33 -9.83 0.20
C VAL A 70 8.70 -9.29 -0.23
N ALA A 71 8.73 -8.37 -1.19
CA ALA A 71 9.97 -7.75 -1.65
C ALA A 71 10.72 -7.02 -0.52
N TYR A 72 10.00 -6.40 0.41
CA TYR A 72 10.60 -5.67 1.52
C TYR A 72 11.28 -6.62 2.52
N LEU A 73 10.62 -7.72 2.87
CA LEU A 73 11.10 -8.68 3.87
C LEU A 73 12.24 -9.56 3.37
N THR A 74 12.20 -9.97 2.10
CA THR A 74 13.17 -10.92 1.52
C THR A 74 14.44 -10.25 0.98
N THR A 75 14.40 -8.95 0.67
CA THR A 75 15.55 -8.25 0.08
C THR A 75 16.48 -7.74 1.18
N THR A 76 17.68 -8.35 1.28
CA THR A 76 18.74 -8.00 2.24
C THR A 76 19.72 -6.94 1.72
N THR A 77 19.72 -6.65 0.41
CA THR A 77 20.60 -5.68 -0.25
C THR A 77 19.92 -4.32 -0.52
N ARG A 78 20.73 -3.27 -0.72
CA ARG A 78 20.29 -1.89 -1.01
C ARG A 78 19.59 -1.70 -2.37
N ALA A 79 19.34 -2.76 -3.13
CA ALA A 79 18.62 -2.69 -4.40
C ALA A 79 17.56 -3.79 -4.46
N PRO A 80 16.33 -3.48 -4.89
CA PRO A 80 15.99 -2.35 -5.73
C PRO A 80 15.10 -1.37 -4.97
N THR A 81 15.69 -0.29 -4.45
CA THR A 81 14.93 0.90 -4.01
C THR A 81 13.92 1.31 -5.08
N LEU A 82 14.27 1.13 -6.36
CA LEU A 82 13.40 1.35 -7.52
C LEU A 82 12.14 0.47 -7.55
N LEU A 83 12.22 -0.81 -7.14
CA LEU A 83 11.05 -1.69 -7.11
C LEU A 83 10.09 -1.28 -6.00
N ARG A 84 10.63 -0.98 -4.81
CA ARG A 84 9.84 -0.49 -3.67
C ARG A 84 9.17 0.84 -4.03
N SER A 85 9.92 1.79 -4.59
CA SER A 85 9.38 3.07 -5.06
C SER A 85 8.34 2.87 -6.16
N GLY A 86 8.60 2.02 -7.17
CA GLY A 86 7.67 1.75 -8.26
C GLY A 86 6.34 1.14 -7.78
N LEU A 87 6.39 0.15 -6.89
CA LEU A 87 5.20 -0.45 -6.29
C LEU A 87 4.41 0.57 -5.45
N TRP A 88 5.12 1.39 -4.68
CA TRP A 88 4.51 2.46 -3.88
C TRP A 88 3.86 3.54 -4.76
N PHE A 89 4.55 4.02 -5.79
CA PHE A 89 4.01 4.98 -6.75
C PHE A 89 2.78 4.42 -7.47
N THR A 90 2.83 3.16 -7.89
CA THR A 90 1.70 2.50 -8.57
C THR A 90 0.46 2.45 -7.66
N GLY A 91 0.62 2.03 -6.41
CA GLY A 91 -0.48 2.00 -5.44
C GLY A 91 -1.06 3.40 -5.16
N THR A 92 -0.18 4.40 -5.05
CA THR A 92 -0.56 5.80 -4.81
C THR A 92 -1.34 6.37 -6.00
N ILE A 93 -0.85 6.18 -7.23
CA ILE A 93 -1.51 6.60 -8.47
C ILE A 93 -2.89 5.96 -8.59
N LEU A 94 -3.03 4.66 -8.27
CA LEU A 94 -4.32 3.98 -8.28
C LEU A 94 -5.32 4.65 -7.33
N CYS A 95 -4.90 5.00 -6.12
CA CYS A 95 -5.76 5.67 -5.15
C CYS A 95 -6.19 7.06 -5.63
N PHE A 96 -5.25 7.91 -6.07
CA PHE A 96 -5.58 9.23 -6.59
C PHE A 96 -6.48 9.18 -7.82
N ARG A 97 -6.26 8.23 -8.73
CA ARG A 97 -7.13 8.02 -9.89
C ARG A 97 -8.57 7.70 -9.47
N THR A 98 -8.76 6.86 -8.46
CA THR A 98 -10.10 6.54 -7.91
C THR A 98 -10.72 7.76 -7.23
N ILE A 99 -9.96 8.53 -6.45
CA ILE A 99 -10.42 9.77 -5.81
C ILE A 99 -10.87 10.79 -6.86
N VAL A 100 -10.09 11.02 -7.91
CA VAL A 100 -10.44 11.95 -8.99
C VAL A 100 -11.69 11.49 -9.74
N LYS A 101 -11.84 10.18 -10.00
CA LYS A 101 -13.07 9.64 -10.61
C LYS A 101 -14.28 9.88 -9.71
N ALA A 102 -14.15 9.63 -8.40
CA ALA A 102 -15.20 9.88 -7.43
C ALA A 102 -15.58 11.36 -7.38
N ALA A 103 -14.59 12.26 -7.31
CA ALA A 103 -14.80 13.71 -7.30
C ALA A 103 -15.52 14.20 -8.56
N LYS A 104 -15.16 13.70 -9.75
CA LYS A 104 -15.87 14.03 -11.00
C LYS A 104 -17.32 13.56 -10.98
N SER A 105 -17.59 12.37 -10.46
CA SER A 105 -18.95 11.83 -10.36
C SER A 105 -19.82 12.61 -9.37
N LEU A 106 -19.22 13.08 -8.26
CA LEU A 106 -19.91 13.86 -7.22
C LEU A 106 -20.07 15.34 -7.59
N GLY A 107 -19.12 15.91 -8.34
CA GLY A 107 -19.12 17.32 -8.75
C GLY A 107 -19.81 17.57 -10.09
N GLY A 108 -19.87 16.56 -10.97
CA GLY A 108 -20.53 16.64 -12.29
C GLY A 108 -22.01 16.29 -12.26
N SER A 109 -22.59 15.98 -11.10
CA SER A 109 -24.03 15.78 -10.89
C SER A 109 -24.76 17.12 -10.72
N SER A 110 -24.53 18.06 -11.64
CA SER A 110 -25.28 19.32 -11.80
C SER A 110 -25.97 19.34 -13.16
#